data_AF-A0A1Z2TNM1-F1
#
_entry.id   AF-A0A1Z2TNM1-F1
#
_cell.length_a   1.000
_cell.length_b   1.000
_cell.length_c   1.000
_cell.angle_alpha   90.00
_cell.angle_beta   90.00
_cell.angle_gamma   90.00
#
_symmetry.space_group_name_H-M   'P 1'
#
loop_
_entity.id
_entity.type
_entity.pdbx_description
1 polymer ?
#
loop_
_entity_poly.entity_id
_entity_poly.type
_entity_poly.pdbx_seq_one_letter_code
_entity_poly.pdbx_strand_id
1 'polypeptide(L)'
;MRLRVPYVLFETKTGKYGVDAYFSLRVEKPERRATLIRKAEDLVMVKEKPMGALLEGESVVEYLTSLFVILYELSGESFNERARHMRRWNIWRLIGIPTGHQRHVDRDEELAKKNREALLALAILRKVLGVKTPVELSDTTIKPLGYAFLEFEVNGGDVGDPVYRELFRIDSNAGMALPWLMTEKKGE
;
A
#
# COMPACT_ATOMS: atom_id res chain seq x y z
N MET A 1 -12.79 13.72 -16.50
CA MET A 1 -12.95 14.64 -15.34
C MET A 1 -11.64 14.72 -14.56
N ARG A 2 -11.25 15.85 -13.97
CA ARG A 2 -9.99 15.96 -13.21
C ARG A 2 -10.23 15.68 -11.72
N LEU A 3 -9.61 14.62 -11.19
CA LEU A 3 -9.61 14.26 -9.76
C LEU A 3 -8.37 14.84 -9.09
N ARG A 4 -8.51 15.31 -7.85
CA ARG A 4 -7.40 15.78 -7.01
C ARG A 4 -7.37 14.93 -5.75
N VAL A 5 -6.30 14.18 -5.56
CA VAL A 5 -6.15 13.31 -4.38
C VAL A 5 -5.17 13.97 -3.42
N PRO A 6 -5.55 14.18 -2.15
CA PRO A 6 -4.66 14.81 -1.18
C PRO A 6 -3.55 13.85 -0.75
N TYR A 7 -2.37 14.40 -0.52
CA TYR A 7 -1.16 13.70 -0.09
C TYR A 7 -0.54 14.43 1.10
N VAL A 8 -0.01 13.67 2.06
CA VAL A 8 0.87 14.18 3.11
C VAL A 8 2.31 14.04 2.62
N LEU A 9 3.04 15.13 2.56
CA LEU A 9 4.45 15.16 2.22
C LEU A 9 5.32 14.90 3.45
N PHE A 10 6.39 14.14 3.26
CA PHE A 10 7.38 13.87 4.27
C PHE A 10 8.77 13.68 3.67
N GLU A 11 9.78 13.94 4.48
CA GLU A 11 11.19 13.74 4.14
C GLU A 11 11.77 12.61 4.99
N THR A 12 12.58 11.79 4.35
CA THR A 12 13.38 10.74 4.99
C THR A 12 14.84 10.89 4.53
N LYS A 13 15.75 10.10 5.11
CA LYS A 13 17.14 10.03 4.64
C LYS A 13 17.28 9.60 3.17
N THR A 14 16.26 8.98 2.59
CA THR A 14 16.31 8.48 1.20
C THR A 14 15.70 9.45 0.18
N GLY A 15 15.04 10.52 0.64
CA GLY A 15 14.42 11.51 -0.22
C GLY A 15 13.08 12.05 0.32
N LYS A 16 12.42 12.83 -0.54
CA LYS A 16 11.10 13.43 -0.27
C LYS A 16 10.01 12.62 -0.96
N TYR A 17 8.99 12.28 -0.18
CA TYR A 17 7.89 11.43 -0.62
C TYR A 17 6.57 12.04 -0.21
N GLY A 18 5.50 11.55 -0.83
CA GLY A 18 4.13 11.78 -0.39
C GLY A 18 3.43 10.46 -0.18
N VAL A 19 2.61 10.37 0.86
CA VAL A 19 1.65 9.30 1.05
C VAL A 19 0.25 9.86 0.84
N ASP A 20 -0.59 9.11 0.13
CA ASP A 20 -1.98 9.44 -0.04
C ASP A 20 -2.65 9.71 1.33
N ALA A 21 -3.43 10.77 1.43
CA ALA A 21 -4.06 11.19 2.67
C ALA A 21 -5.55 10.83 2.76
N TYR A 22 -6.13 10.16 1.75
CA TYR A 22 -7.55 9.88 1.66
C TYR A 22 -7.84 8.37 1.58
N PHE A 23 -7.32 7.70 0.56
CA PHE A 23 -7.46 6.26 0.33
C PHE A 23 -6.57 5.43 1.24
N SER A 24 -5.44 5.95 1.71
CA SER A 24 -4.49 5.21 2.57
C SER A 24 -5.10 4.65 3.86
N LEU A 25 -6.19 5.26 4.34
CA LEU A 25 -6.97 4.81 5.51
C LEU A 25 -8.24 4.03 5.14
N ARG A 26 -8.63 4.01 3.87
CA ARG A 26 -9.84 3.33 3.37
C ARG A 26 -9.56 2.02 2.63
N VAL A 27 -8.34 1.84 2.14
CA VAL A 27 -7.88 0.59 1.53
C VAL A 27 -7.82 -0.50 2.59
N GLU A 28 -8.46 -1.63 2.30
CA GLU A 28 -8.61 -2.74 3.26
C GLU A 28 -7.27 -3.43 3.53
N LYS A 29 -6.53 -3.74 2.47
CA LYS A 29 -5.28 -4.49 2.57
C LYS A 29 -4.07 -3.59 2.88
N PRO A 30 -3.32 -3.84 3.97
CA PRO A 30 -2.10 -3.09 4.29
C PRO A 30 -1.08 -3.07 3.15
N GLU A 31 -0.95 -4.17 2.39
CA GLU A 31 0.02 -4.29 1.30
C GLU A 31 -0.23 -3.25 0.20
N ARG A 32 -1.49 -2.97 -0.08
CA ARG A 32 -1.89 -2.01 -1.11
C ARG A 32 -1.67 -0.56 -0.66
N ARG A 33 -1.73 -0.29 0.64
CA ARG A 33 -1.47 1.06 1.19
C ARG A 33 -0.04 1.53 0.89
N ALA A 34 0.93 0.63 0.87
CA ALA A 34 2.32 0.97 0.52
C ALA A 34 2.45 1.50 -0.92
N THR A 35 1.61 1.04 -1.85
CA THR A 35 1.63 1.49 -3.26
C THR A 35 1.18 2.94 -3.43
N LEU A 36 0.48 3.49 -2.43
CA LEU A 36 0.02 4.86 -2.43
C LEU A 36 1.11 5.88 -2.03
N ILE A 37 2.33 5.41 -1.77
CA ILE A 37 3.50 6.25 -1.53
C ILE A 37 4.20 6.54 -2.86
N ARG A 38 4.49 7.83 -3.12
CA ARG A 38 5.21 8.26 -4.32
C ARG A 38 6.25 9.31 -4.01
N LYS A 39 7.09 9.65 -5.00
CA LYS A 39 8.03 10.76 -4.87
C LYS A 39 7.29 12.08 -4.82
N ALA A 40 7.83 13.04 -4.06
CA ALA A 40 7.23 14.37 -3.94
C ALA A 40 7.27 15.18 -5.26
N GLU A 41 8.17 14.83 -6.19
CA GLU A 41 8.32 15.49 -7.50
C GLU A 41 7.05 15.41 -8.37
N ASP A 42 6.23 14.37 -8.16
CA ASP A 42 4.99 14.14 -8.92
C ASP A 42 3.78 14.89 -8.32
N LEU A 43 3.99 15.69 -7.26
CA LEU A 43 2.93 16.26 -6.44
C LEU A 43 2.95 17.79 -6.45
N VAL A 44 1.76 18.39 -6.42
CA VAL A 44 1.58 19.85 -6.38
C VAL A 44 1.39 20.29 -4.94
N MET A 45 2.40 20.96 -4.37
CA MET A 45 2.36 21.45 -2.98
C MET A 45 1.24 22.44 -2.74
N VAL A 46 0.64 22.38 -1.55
CA VAL A 46 -0.36 23.33 -1.08
C VAL A 46 -0.02 23.84 0.32
N LYS A 47 -0.42 25.09 0.60
CA LYS A 47 -0.11 25.75 1.88
C LYS A 47 -0.99 25.27 3.03
N GLU A 48 -2.21 24.84 2.72
CA GLU A 48 -3.23 24.49 3.70
C GLU A 48 -3.61 23.01 3.63
N LYS A 49 -4.14 22.47 4.73
CA LYS A 49 -4.64 21.09 4.79
C LYS A 49 -5.83 20.94 3.83
N PRO A 50 -5.78 20.03 2.86
CA PRO A 50 -6.93 19.70 2.02
C PRO A 50 -8.13 19.25 2.86
N MET A 51 -9.34 19.70 2.52
CA MET A 51 -10.58 19.32 3.23
C MET A 51 -10.80 17.80 3.27
N GLY A 52 -10.43 17.09 2.20
CA GLY A 52 -10.49 15.63 2.14
C GLY A 52 -9.31 14.88 2.78
N ALA A 53 -8.28 15.54 3.31
CA ALA A 53 -7.16 14.82 3.92
C ALA A 53 -7.58 14.19 5.26
N LEU A 54 -7.72 12.86 5.28
CA LEU A 54 -7.94 12.09 6.50
C LEU A 54 -6.66 11.85 7.30
N LEU A 55 -5.54 11.62 6.61
CA LEU A 55 -4.24 11.47 7.26
C LEU A 55 -3.65 12.84 7.57
N GLU A 56 -3.23 13.03 8.82
CA GLU A 56 -2.62 14.28 9.27
C GLU A 56 -1.10 14.24 9.15
N GLY A 57 -0.50 15.42 8.93
CA GLY A 57 0.96 15.57 8.87
C GLY A 57 1.67 15.08 10.13
N GLU A 58 1.08 15.31 11.30
CA GLU A 58 1.64 14.88 12.60
C GLU A 58 1.58 13.35 12.77
N SER A 59 0.52 12.71 12.27
CA SER A 59 0.30 11.27 12.36
C SER A 59 1.05 10.47 11.28
N VAL A 60 1.69 11.12 10.31
CA VAL A 60 2.36 10.43 9.19
C VAL A 60 3.48 9.49 9.68
N VAL A 61 4.17 9.89 10.75
CA VAL A 61 5.27 9.12 11.33
C VAL A 61 4.73 7.81 11.90
N GLU A 62 3.72 7.90 12.78
CA GLU A 62 3.07 6.74 13.39
C GLU A 62 2.41 5.84 12.35
N TYR A 63 1.76 6.42 11.33
CA TYR A 63 1.16 5.68 10.24
C TYR A 63 2.20 4.83 9.49
N LEU A 64 3.32 5.44 9.09
CA LEU A 64 4.35 4.76 8.31
C LEU A 64 5.10 3.70 9.12
N THR A 65 5.40 3.97 10.39
CA THR A 65 6.06 3.00 11.27
C THR A 65 5.15 1.82 11.56
N SER A 66 3.87 2.06 11.85
CA SER A 66 2.86 1.01 12.07
C SER A 66 2.67 0.16 10.81
N LEU A 67 2.54 0.81 9.64
CA LEU A 67 2.42 0.09 8.37
C LEU A 67 3.66 -0.77 8.08
N PHE A 68 4.87 -0.28 8.40
CA PHE A 68 6.10 -1.06 8.24
C PHE A 68 6.08 -2.33 9.09
N VAL A 69 5.74 -2.22 10.36
CA VAL A 69 5.69 -3.37 11.29
C VAL A 69 4.68 -4.40 10.79
N ILE A 70 3.46 -3.97 10.43
CA ILE A 70 2.42 -4.84 9.90
C ILE A 70 2.91 -5.58 8.65
N LEU A 71 3.52 -4.87 7.69
CA LEU A 71 4.01 -5.51 6.46
C LEU A 71 5.20 -6.43 6.70
N TYR A 72 6.04 -6.13 7.68
CA TYR A 72 7.14 -7.00 8.09
C TYR A 72 6.60 -8.34 8.61
N GLU A 73 5.62 -8.29 9.53
CA GLU A 73 4.96 -9.47 10.08
C GLU A 73 4.23 -10.28 9.00
N LEU A 74 3.39 -9.62 8.17
CA LEU A 74 2.65 -10.27 7.08
C LEU A 74 3.58 -10.95 6.07
N SER A 75 4.72 -10.35 5.75
CA SER A 75 5.71 -10.97 4.86
C SER A 75 6.31 -12.25 5.46
N GLY A 76 6.55 -12.25 6.77
CA GLY A 76 7.05 -13.43 7.50
C GLY A 76 5.99 -14.53 7.62
N GLU A 77 4.76 -14.16 7.95
CA GLU A 77 3.64 -15.09 8.08
C GLU A 77 3.30 -15.75 6.74
N SER A 78 3.14 -14.96 5.67
CA SER A 78 2.85 -15.48 4.33
C SER A 78 3.95 -16.39 3.79
N PHE A 79 5.22 -16.07 4.08
CA PHE A 79 6.35 -16.95 3.78
C PHE A 79 6.27 -18.27 4.57
N ASN A 80 5.99 -18.20 5.88
CA ASN A 80 5.88 -19.37 6.74
C ASN A 80 4.70 -20.27 6.35
N GLU A 81 3.56 -19.69 5.98
CA GLU A 81 2.38 -20.42 5.52
C GLU A 81 2.70 -21.20 4.23
N ARG A 82 3.30 -20.53 3.23
CA ARG A 82 3.74 -21.17 1.99
C ARG A 82 4.74 -22.29 2.24
N ALA A 83 5.77 -22.04 3.05
CA ALA A 83 6.79 -23.03 3.39
C ALA A 83 6.20 -24.24 4.13
N ARG A 84 5.19 -24.04 4.98
CA ARG A 84 4.48 -25.14 5.66
C ARG A 84 3.63 -25.96 4.69
N HIS A 85 2.89 -25.31 3.78
CA HIS A 85 2.12 -25.98 2.73
C HIS A 85 3.02 -26.84 1.85
N MET A 86 4.10 -26.26 1.32
CA MET A 86 5.07 -26.98 0.48
C MET A 86 5.71 -28.16 1.21
N ARG A 87 6.12 -28.00 2.49
CA ARG A 87 6.67 -29.10 3.29
C ARG A 87 5.68 -30.24 3.46
N ARG A 88 4.43 -29.94 3.84
CA ARG A 88 3.39 -30.96 3.98
C ARG A 88 3.17 -31.68 2.65
N TRP A 89 2.99 -30.94 1.57
CA TRP A 89 2.76 -31.53 0.25
C TRP A 89 3.92 -32.41 -0.21
N ASN A 90 5.17 -32.00 0.03
CA ASN A 90 6.35 -32.83 -0.25
C ASN A 90 6.34 -34.15 0.53
N ILE A 91 5.95 -34.10 1.82
CA ILE A 91 5.82 -35.31 2.64
C ILE A 91 4.77 -36.25 2.05
N TRP A 92 3.57 -35.75 1.73
CA TRP A 92 2.50 -36.55 1.11
C TRP A 92 2.92 -37.19 -0.21
N ARG A 93 3.70 -36.46 -1.03
CA ARG A 93 4.29 -36.99 -2.27
C ARG A 93 5.30 -38.10 -2.01
N LEU A 94 6.15 -37.96 -1.00
CA LEU A 94 7.16 -38.96 -0.65
C LEU A 94 6.54 -40.27 -0.16
N ILE A 95 5.45 -40.19 0.61
CA ILE A 95 4.73 -41.35 1.15
C ILE A 95 3.67 -41.93 0.20
N GLY A 96 3.57 -41.40 -1.02
CA GLY A 96 2.72 -41.95 -2.09
C GLY A 96 1.21 -41.73 -1.90
N ILE A 97 0.79 -40.76 -1.09
CA ILE A 97 -0.64 -40.52 -0.83
C ILE A 97 -1.20 -39.55 -1.89
N PRO A 98 -2.24 -39.95 -2.65
CA PRO A 98 -2.82 -39.11 -3.70
C PRO A 98 -3.70 -38.01 -3.09
N THR A 99 -3.12 -36.84 -2.83
CA THR A 99 -3.82 -35.71 -2.20
C THR A 99 -4.45 -34.71 -3.20
N GLY A 100 -4.60 -35.09 -4.48
CA GLY A 100 -5.15 -34.22 -5.52
C GLY A 100 -4.15 -33.12 -5.94
N HIS A 101 -3.31 -33.42 -6.93
CA HIS A 101 -2.21 -32.55 -7.36
C HIS A 101 -2.65 -31.12 -7.69
N GLN A 102 -3.73 -30.96 -8.46
CA GLN A 102 -4.22 -29.65 -8.89
C GLN A 102 -4.58 -28.74 -7.71
N ARG A 103 -5.23 -29.28 -6.67
CA ARG A 103 -5.60 -28.50 -5.47
C ARG A 103 -4.38 -27.94 -4.75
N HIS A 104 -3.28 -28.68 -4.72
CA HIS A 104 -2.04 -28.22 -4.08
C HIS A 104 -1.31 -27.17 -4.92
N VAL A 105 -1.39 -27.29 -6.26
CA VAL A 105 -0.86 -26.30 -7.21
C VAL A 105 -1.64 -24.99 -7.05
N ASP A 106 -2.97 -25.02 -7.18
CA ASP A 106 -3.82 -23.85 -7.04
C ASP A 106 -3.57 -23.14 -5.69
N ARG A 107 -3.42 -23.93 -4.62
CA ARG A 107 -3.12 -23.38 -3.29
C ARG A 107 -1.72 -22.77 -3.19
N ASP A 108 -0.69 -23.36 -3.81
CA ASP A 108 0.64 -22.72 -3.83
C ASP A 108 0.63 -21.43 -4.64
N GLU A 109 -0.12 -21.37 -5.75
CA GLU A 109 -0.26 -20.15 -6.56
C GLU A 109 -0.92 -19.02 -5.76
N GLU A 110 -2.00 -19.31 -5.03
CA GLU A 110 -2.64 -18.34 -4.13
C GLU A 110 -1.67 -17.82 -3.07
N LEU A 111 -0.95 -18.72 -2.39
CA LEU A 111 0.01 -18.37 -1.33
C LEU A 111 1.20 -17.61 -1.90
N ALA A 112 1.68 -17.97 -3.08
CA ALA A 112 2.77 -17.28 -3.77
C ALA A 112 2.35 -15.86 -4.17
N LYS A 113 1.11 -15.66 -4.62
CA LYS A 113 0.58 -14.33 -4.94
C LYS A 113 0.51 -13.44 -3.70
N LYS A 114 -0.03 -13.94 -2.59
CA LYS A 114 -0.09 -13.21 -1.31
C LYS A 114 1.30 -12.83 -0.79
N ASN A 115 2.21 -13.79 -0.76
CA ASN A 115 3.59 -13.57 -0.32
C ASN A 115 4.29 -12.52 -1.20
N ARG A 116 4.10 -12.59 -2.53
CA ARG A 116 4.65 -11.58 -3.45
C ARG A 116 4.11 -10.17 -3.16
N GLU A 117 2.80 -10.03 -2.94
CA GLU A 117 2.16 -8.75 -2.62
C GLU A 117 2.76 -8.15 -1.32
N ALA A 118 2.87 -8.96 -0.26
CA ALA A 118 3.45 -8.54 1.02
C ALA A 118 4.94 -8.14 0.90
N LEU A 119 5.75 -8.93 0.19
CA LEU A 119 7.17 -8.64 -0.01
C LEU A 119 7.41 -7.37 -0.82
N LEU A 120 6.62 -7.14 -1.88
CA LEU A 120 6.72 -5.92 -2.68
C LEU A 120 6.32 -4.69 -1.86
N ALA A 121 5.22 -4.79 -1.11
CA ALA A 121 4.78 -3.71 -0.23
C ALA A 121 5.84 -3.36 0.82
N LEU A 122 6.42 -4.38 1.48
CA LEU A 122 7.52 -4.19 2.42
C LEU A 122 8.75 -3.57 1.74
N ALA A 123 9.09 -4.01 0.53
CA ALA A 123 10.23 -3.46 -0.22
C ALA A 123 10.06 -1.97 -0.53
N ILE A 124 8.84 -1.51 -0.84
CA ILE A 124 8.53 -0.09 -1.03
C ILE A 124 8.86 0.67 0.26
N LEU A 125 8.34 0.24 1.41
CA LEU A 125 8.61 0.94 2.67
C LEU A 125 10.06 0.87 3.11
N ARG A 126 10.74 -0.27 2.92
CA ARG A 126 12.19 -0.38 3.20
C ARG A 126 12.98 0.64 2.40
N LYS A 127 12.62 0.85 1.14
CA LYS A 127 13.26 1.85 0.28
C LYS A 127 12.94 3.28 0.73
N VAL A 128 11.68 3.56 1.02
CA VAL A 128 11.22 4.91 1.41
C VAL A 128 11.80 5.31 2.78
N LEU A 129 11.67 4.46 3.79
CA LEU A 129 12.17 4.74 5.14
C LEU A 129 13.69 4.52 5.26
N GLY A 130 14.27 3.75 4.34
CA GLY A 130 15.69 3.39 4.37
C GLY A 130 16.05 2.43 5.50
N VAL A 131 15.13 1.56 5.90
CA VAL A 131 15.29 0.57 6.98
C VAL A 131 15.12 -0.83 6.44
N LYS A 132 15.73 -1.82 7.08
CA LYS A 132 15.54 -3.24 6.72
C LYS A 132 14.65 -3.99 7.72
N THR A 133 14.75 -3.63 8.99
CA THR A 133 14.07 -4.31 10.11
C THR A 133 13.33 -3.33 11.00
N PRO A 134 12.34 -3.79 11.79
CA PRO A 134 11.61 -2.92 12.73
C PRO A 134 12.51 -2.25 13.77
N VAL A 135 13.63 -2.88 14.14
CA VAL A 135 14.58 -2.35 15.13
C VAL A 135 15.24 -1.06 14.63
N GLU A 136 15.42 -0.90 13.32
CA GLU A 136 16.01 0.30 12.70
C GLU A 136 15.03 1.48 12.59
N LEU A 137 13.75 1.29 12.96
CA LEU A 137 12.76 2.38 12.91
C LEU A 137 13.04 3.48 13.94
N SER A 138 13.60 3.13 15.11
CA SER A 138 13.95 4.12 16.15
C SER A 138 14.97 5.15 15.67
N ASP A 139 15.85 4.71 14.77
CA ASP A 139 16.98 5.52 14.28
C ASP A 139 16.59 6.29 13.00
N THR A 140 15.35 6.16 12.55
CA THR A 140 14.86 6.74 11.31
C THR A 140 14.13 8.05 11.58
N THR A 141 14.66 9.14 11.02
CA THR A 141 13.99 10.44 11.06
C THR A 141 13.02 10.58 9.88
N ILE A 142 11.74 10.78 10.20
CA ILE A 142 10.69 11.13 9.24
C ILE A 142 10.23 12.55 9.58
N LYS A 143 10.42 13.51 8.66
CA LYS A 143 10.02 14.91 8.85
C LYS A 143 8.79 15.24 8.02
N PRO A 144 7.64 15.57 8.61
CA PRO A 144 6.49 16.07 7.87
C PRO A 144 6.82 17.40 7.17
N LEU A 145 6.40 17.54 5.91
CA LEU A 145 6.66 18.74 5.08
C LEU A 145 5.40 19.52 4.72
N GLY A 146 4.20 18.99 5.01
CA GLY A 146 2.92 19.61 4.70
C GLY A 146 2.08 18.75 3.75
N TYR A 147 1.28 19.39 2.91
CA TYR A 147 0.32 18.70 2.04
C TYR A 147 0.57 19.01 0.57
N ALA A 148 0.11 18.10 -0.29
CA ALA A 148 0.13 18.26 -1.73
C ALA A 148 -1.09 17.59 -2.36
N PHE A 149 -1.31 17.85 -3.65
CA PHE A 149 -2.27 17.11 -4.45
C PHE A 149 -1.58 16.35 -5.57
N LEU A 150 -2.11 15.16 -5.84
CA LEU A 150 -1.94 14.50 -7.11
C LEU A 150 -3.17 14.77 -7.98
N GLU A 151 -2.95 15.12 -9.24
CA GLU A 151 -4.04 15.40 -10.17
C GLU A 151 -3.99 14.46 -11.38
N PHE A 152 -5.10 13.79 -11.67
CA PHE A 152 -5.23 12.93 -12.84
C PHE A 152 -6.65 12.92 -13.37
N GLU A 153 -6.80 12.49 -14.63
CA GLU A 153 -8.11 12.41 -15.26
C GLU A 153 -8.81 11.08 -15.01
N VAL A 154 -10.13 11.12 -14.85
CA VAL A 154 -11.02 9.95 -14.77
C VAL A 154 -12.12 10.10 -15.81
N ASN A 155 -12.19 9.18 -16.77
CA ASN A 155 -13.15 9.22 -17.89
C ASN A 155 -13.90 7.89 -17.96
N GLY A 156 -15.17 7.87 -17.54
CA GLY A 156 -16.07 6.72 -17.75
C GLY A 156 -15.60 5.37 -17.16
N GLY A 157 -14.75 5.40 -16.14
CA GLY A 157 -14.13 4.20 -15.54
C GLY A 157 -12.65 4.02 -15.87
N ASP A 158 -12.12 4.76 -16.85
CA ASP A 158 -10.68 4.83 -17.10
C ASP A 158 -10.03 5.88 -16.21
N VAL A 159 -9.01 5.49 -15.47
CA VAL A 159 -8.28 6.32 -14.49
C VAL A 159 -6.88 6.56 -15.04
N GLY A 160 -6.50 7.82 -15.20
CA GLY A 160 -5.24 8.22 -15.82
C GLY A 160 -4.00 7.78 -15.03
N ASP A 161 -4.08 7.74 -13.69
CA ASP A 161 -2.97 7.24 -12.87
C ASP A 161 -3.01 5.70 -12.77
N PRO A 162 -1.91 5.00 -13.10
CA PRO A 162 -1.88 3.55 -13.17
C PRO A 162 -2.05 2.87 -11.80
N VAL A 163 -1.57 3.51 -10.71
CA VAL A 163 -1.71 2.97 -9.36
C VAL A 163 -3.17 3.01 -8.93
N TYR A 164 -3.85 4.14 -9.14
CA TYR A 164 -5.26 4.28 -8.80
C TYR A 164 -6.17 3.45 -9.70
N ARG A 165 -5.82 3.32 -11.00
CA ARG A 165 -6.53 2.43 -11.93
C ARG A 165 -6.55 0.99 -11.43
N GLU A 166 -5.38 0.47 -11.06
CA GLU A 166 -5.29 -0.89 -10.53
C GLU A 166 -5.94 -0.99 -9.15
N LEU A 167 -5.73 -0.01 -8.27
CA LEU A 167 -6.31 0.00 -6.93
C LEU A 167 -7.84 -0.09 -6.97
N PHE A 168 -8.51 0.74 -7.76
CA PHE A 168 -9.98 0.73 -7.84
C PHE A 168 -10.53 -0.53 -8.50
N ARG A 169 -9.73 -1.23 -9.31
CA ARG A 169 -10.10 -2.52 -9.90
C ARG A 169 -10.04 -3.66 -8.88
N ILE A 170 -9.04 -3.65 -8.01
CA ILE A 170 -8.75 -4.77 -7.09
C ILE A 170 -9.27 -4.57 -5.67
N ASP A 171 -9.64 -3.34 -5.29
CA ASP A 171 -10.07 -2.95 -3.96
C ASP A 171 -11.43 -2.23 -4.03
N SER A 172 -12.48 -2.95 -3.62
CA SER A 172 -13.86 -2.45 -3.65
C SER A 172 -14.05 -1.24 -2.74
N ASN A 173 -13.35 -1.16 -1.61
CA ASN A 173 -13.48 -0.05 -0.66
C ASN A 173 -12.88 1.23 -1.25
N ALA A 174 -11.74 1.14 -1.93
CA ALA A 174 -11.17 2.27 -2.65
C ALA A 174 -12.11 2.74 -3.78
N GLY A 175 -12.69 1.80 -4.54
CA GLY A 175 -13.67 2.12 -5.58
C GLY A 175 -14.94 2.81 -5.04
N MET A 176 -15.48 2.36 -3.91
CA MET A 176 -16.65 2.95 -3.25
C MET A 176 -16.35 4.31 -2.60
N ALA A 177 -15.10 4.58 -2.23
CA ALA A 177 -14.67 5.87 -1.67
C ALA A 177 -14.54 6.97 -2.73
N LEU A 178 -14.32 6.59 -4.00
CA LEU A 178 -14.10 7.50 -5.12
C LEU A 178 -15.21 8.56 -5.30
N PRO A 179 -16.52 8.23 -5.26
CA PRO A 179 -17.59 9.22 -5.42
C PRO A 179 -17.62 10.29 -4.33
N TRP A 180 -17.18 9.97 -3.11
CA TRP A 180 -17.16 10.93 -2.01
C TRP A 180 -16.12 12.03 -2.25
N LEU A 181 -14.93 11.65 -2.73
CA LEU A 181 -13.91 12.60 -3.18
C LEU A 181 -14.38 13.43 -4.40
N MET A 182 -15.25 12.87 -5.24
CA MET A 182 -15.87 13.59 -6.36
C MET A 182 -16.98 14.57 -5.91
N THR A 183 -17.62 14.33 -4.76
CA THR A 183 -18.77 15.11 -4.28
C THR A 183 -18.35 16.34 -3.48
N GLU A 184 -17.22 16.28 -2.76
CA GLU A 184 -16.60 17.46 -2.13
C GLU A 184 -16.30 18.58 -3.15
N LYS A 185 -16.21 18.25 -4.44
CA LYS A 185 -16.00 19.20 -5.54
C LYS A 185 -17.26 19.96 -5.99
N LYS A 186 -18.46 19.55 -5.56
CA LYS A 186 -19.74 20.21 -5.93
C LYS A 186 -20.21 21.24 -4.90
N GLY A 187 -19.48 21.40 -3.79
CA GLY A 187 -19.81 22.33 -2.70
C GLY A 187 -19.04 23.66 -2.72
N GLU A 188 -18.20 23.90 -3.73
CA GLU A 188 -17.52 25.19 -4.00
C GLU A 188 -18.13 25.88 -5.22
#